data_AF-A0A4Y8M317-F1
#
_entry.id   AF-A0A4Y8M317-F1
#
_cell.length_a   1.000
_cell.length_b   1.000
_cell.length_c   1.000
_cell.angle_alpha   90.00
_cell.angle_beta   90.00
_cell.angle_gamma   90.00
#
_symmetry.space_group_name_H-M   'P 1'
#
loop_
_entity.id
_entity.type
_entity.pdbx_description
1 polymer ?
#
loop_
_entity_poly.entity_id
_entity_poly.type
_entity_poly.pdbx_seq_one_letter_code
_entity_poly.pdbx_strand_id
1 'polypeptide(L)' 'MDLVDVSEVSAGLFVTGVIFIMLIGSFLSLGVLRFFQLKKRQGFMFLGLSALSLIALVIVINTWFS' A
#
# COMPACT_ATOMS: atom_id res chain seq x y z
N MET A 1 -26.24 -11.42 -2.37
CA MET A 1 -24.84 -11.03 -2.12
C MET A 1 -24.03 -11.88 -3.05
N ASP A 2 -23.59 -11.30 -4.16
CA ASP A 2 -22.70 -12.00 -5.08
C ASP A 2 -21.38 -12.24 -4.34
N LEU A 3 -21.12 -13.49 -4.03
CA LEU A 3 -19.85 -13.91 -3.48
C LEU A 3 -18.84 -13.71 -4.60
N VAL A 4 -18.00 -12.69 -4.47
CA VAL A 4 -16.85 -12.49 -5.36
C VAL A 4 -16.03 -13.78 -5.29
N ASP A 5 -16.06 -14.55 -6.38
CA ASP A 5 -15.34 -15.80 -6.47
C ASP A 5 -13.84 -15.50 -6.56
N VAL A 6 -13.13 -15.83 -5.48
CA VAL A 6 -11.68 -15.64 -5.34
C VAL A 6 -10.92 -16.92 -5.69
N SER A 7 -11.59 -17.97 -6.18
CA SER A 7 -10.95 -19.24 -6.57
C SER A 7 -9.94 -19.07 -7.70
N GLU A 8 -10.10 -18.04 -8.54
CA GLU A 8 -9.17 -17.70 -9.62
C GLU A 8 -8.02 -16.77 -9.18
N VAL A 9 -8.09 -16.20 -7.97
CA VAL A 9 -7.05 -15.28 -7.49
C VAL A 9 -5.86 -16.10 -7.00
N SER A 10 -4.71 -15.94 -7.67
CA SER A 10 -3.45 -16.51 -7.21
C SER A 10 -3.19 -16.12 -5.75
N ALA A 11 -2.90 -17.11 -4.90
CA ALA A 11 -2.50 -16.87 -3.51
C ALA A 11 -1.34 -15.86 -3.40
N GLY A 12 -0.46 -15.82 -4.40
CA GLY A 12 0.60 -14.82 -4.52
C GLY A 12 0.04 -13.40 -4.64
N LEU A 13 -0.93 -13.16 -5.53
CA LEU A 13 -1.57 -11.85 -5.71
C LEU A 13 -2.24 -11.38 -4.43
N PHE A 14 -2.95 -12.28 -3.73
CA PHE A 14 -3.64 -11.95 -2.49
C PHE A 14 -2.64 -11.51 -1.41
N VAL A 15 -1.60 -12.31 -1.16
CA VAL A 15 -0.58 -12.00 -0.14
C VAL A 15 0.17 -10.71 -0.49
N THR A 16 0.56 -10.53 -1.76
CA THR A 16 1.19 -9.30 -2.24
C THR A 16 0.27 -8.09 -1.98
N GLY A 17 -1.01 -8.19 -2.35
CA GLY A 17 -1.98 -7.13 -2.12
C GLY A 17 -2.11 -6.76 -0.64
N VAL A 18 -2.27 -7.75 0.25
CA VAL A 18 -2.39 -7.53 1.70
C VAL A 18 -1.16 -6.83 2.26
N ILE A 19 0.05 -7.28 1.91
CA ILE A 19 1.31 -6.69 2.39
C ILE A 19 1.41 -5.22 1.97
N PHE A 20 1.14 -4.92 0.69
CA PHE A 20 1.22 -3.54 0.20
C PHE A 20 0.14 -2.64 0.80
N ILE A 21 -1.09 -3.11 0.98
CA ILE A 21 -2.15 -2.35 1.64
C ILE A 21 -1.77 -2.00 3.08
N MET A 22 -1.26 -2.98 3.85
CA MET A 22 -0.80 -2.75 5.22
C MET A 22 0.34 -1.73 5.26
N LEU A 23 1.29 -1.83 4.34
CA LEU A 23 2.47 -0.96 4.28
C LEU A 23 2.11 0.48 3.87
N ILE A 24 1.29 0.64 2.83
CA ILE A 24 0.77 1.94 2.38
C ILE A 24 -0.03 2.60 3.50
N GLY A 25 -1.00 1.87 4.08
CA GLY A 25 -1.84 2.37 5.17
C GLY A 25 -1.03 2.79 6.40
N SER A 26 0.01 2.03 6.75
CA SER A 26 0.91 2.34 7.87
C SER A 26 1.69 3.63 7.63
N PHE A 27 2.29 3.81 6.45
CA PHE A 27 3.02 5.03 6.12
C PHE A 27 2.12 6.25 6.02
N LEU A 28 0.93 6.09 5.41
CA LEU A 28 -0.04 7.17 5.33
C LEU A 28 -0.50 7.62 6.72
N SER A 29 -0.88 6.67 7.59
CA SER A 29 -1.32 6.96 8.96
C SER A 29 -0.23 7.65 9.78
N LEU A 30 1.01 7.15 9.72
CA LEU A 30 2.15 7.78 10.38
C LEU A 30 2.46 9.18 9.81
N GLY A 31 2.37 9.35 8.49
CA GLY A 31 2.57 10.64 7.83
C GLY A 31 1.57 11.69 8.33
N VAL A 32 0.29 11.34 8.33
CA VAL A 32 -0.79 12.18 8.86
C VAL A 32 -0.55 12.51 10.34
N LEU A 33 -0.23 11.52 11.17
CA LEU A 33 0.09 11.74 12.59
C LEU A 33 1.24 12.73 12.78
N ARG A 34 2.29 12.65 11.96
CA ARG A 34 3.44 13.57 12.03
C ARG A 34 3.08 15.01 11.65
N PHE A 35 2.11 15.22 10.76
CA PHE A 35 1.60 16.57 10.47
C PHE A 35 0.89 17.19 11.66
N PHE A 36 0.06 16.42 12.37
CA PHE A 36 -0.59 16.89 13.60
C PHE A 36 0.43 17.23 14.70
N GLN A 37 1.58 16.56 14.71
CA GLN A 37 2.70 16.86 15.63
C GLN A 37 3.57 18.05 15.18
N LEU A 38 3.15 18.82 14.16
CA LEU A 38 3.94 19.90 13.53
C LEU A 38 5.30 19.45 12.95
N LYS A 39 5.55 18.13 12.84
CA LYS A 39 6.77 17.55 12.27
C LYS A 39 6.65 17.41 10.74
N LYS A 40 6.45 18.54 10.05
CA LYS A 40 6.12 18.59 8.61
C LYS A 40 7.10 17.80 7.73
N ARG A 41 8.42 17.91 7.97
CA ARG A 41 9.44 17.19 7.19
C ARG A 41 9.28 15.66 7.29
N GLN A 42 9.03 15.14 8.49
CA GLN A 42 8.79 13.71 8.69
C GLN A 42 7.44 13.30 8.10
N GLY A 43 6.41 14.13 8.23
CA GLY A 43 5.10 13.89 7.60
C GLY A 43 5.19 13.72 6.08
N PHE A 44 5.89 14.65 5.40
CA PHE A 44 6.11 14.55 3.96
C PHE A 44 6.94 13.32 3.57
N MET A 45 7.94 12.95 4.37
CA MET A 45 8.73 11.75 4.12
C MET A 45 7.87 10.48 4.17
N PHE A 46 7.00 10.34 5.16
CA PHE A 46 6.09 9.20 5.27
C PHE A 46 5.00 9.19 4.18
N LEU A 47 4.46 10.36 3.80
CA LEU A 47 3.56 10.44 2.65
C LEU A 47 4.27 10.05 1.34
N GLY A 48 5.51 10.51 1.15
CA GLY A 48 6.33 10.13 0.00
C GLY A 48 6.59 8.62 -0.04
N LEU A 49 6.90 8.01 1.10
CA LEU A 49 7.05 6.54 1.20
C LEU A 49 5.74 5.82 0.88
N SER A 50 4.60 6.29 1.38
CA SER A 50 3.29 5.73 1.04
C SER A 50 3.01 5.75 -0.46
N ALA A 51 3.31 6.87 -1.13
CA ALA A 51 3.16 6.99 -2.59
C ALA A 51 4.13 6.06 -3.34
N LEU A 52 5.38 5.99 -2.89
CA LEU A 52 6.40 5.11 -3.47
C LEU A 52 6.02 3.64 -3.34
N SER A 53 5.42 3.24 -2.21
CA SER A 53 4.90 1.89 -2.01
C SER A 53 3.74 1.55 -2.94
N LEU A 54 2.87 2.52 -3.25
CA LEU A 54 1.82 2.34 -4.25
C LEU A 54 2.40 2.13 -5.65
N ILE A 55 3.39 2.96 -6.05
CA ILE A 55 4.08 2.79 -7.33
C ILE A 55 4.74 1.41 -7.41
N ALA A 56 5.42 0.98 -6.33
CA ALA A 56 6.02 -0.34 -6.26
C ALA A 56 4.99 -1.47 -6.40
N LEU A 57 3.81 -1.35 -5.79
CA LEU A 57 2.70 -2.32 -5.98
C LEU A 57 2.32 -2.44 -7.46
N VAL A 58 2.13 -1.32 -8.14
CA VAL A 58 1.76 -1.32 -9.57
C VAL A 58 2.84 -2.00 -10.41
N ILE A 59 4.11 -1.71 -10.15
CA ILE A 59 5.23 -2.36 -10.84
C ILE A 59 5.23 -3.87 -10.58
N VAL A 60 5.04 -4.29 -9.33
CA VAL A 60 5.03 -5.72 -8.97
C VAL A 60 3.88 -6.45 -9.66
N ILE A 61 2.67 -5.89 -9.65
CA ILE A 61 1.52 -6.49 -10.34
C ILE A 61 1.82 -6.61 -11.84
N ASN A 62 2.29 -5.53 -12.47
CA ASN A 62 2.57 -5.52 -13.92
C ASN A 62 3.71 -6.47 -14.33
N THR A 63 4.66 -6.75 -13.45
CA THR A 63 5.83 -7.60 -13.77
C THR A 63 5.57 -9.08 -13.54
N TRP A 64 4.80 -9.42 -12.49
CA TRP A 64 4.70 -10.80 -12.00
C TRP A 64 3.32 -11.42 -12.14
N PHE A 65 2.28 -10.61 -12.33
CA PHE A 65 0.89 -11.05 -12.31
C PHE A 65 0.06 -10.52 -13.49
N SER A 66 0.70 -9.85 -14.46
CA SER A 66 0.09 -9.44 -15.72
C SER A 66 0.26 -10.49 -16.81
#